data_AF-A0A2R5L128-F1
#
_entry.id   AF-A0A2R5L128-F1
#
_cell.length_a   1.000
_cell.length_b   1.000
_cell.length_c   1.000
_cell.angle_alpha   90.00
_cell.angle_beta   90.00
_cell.angle_gamma   90.00
#
_symmetry.space_group_name_H-M   'P 1'
#
loop_
_entity.id
_entity.type
_entity.pdbx_description
1 polymer ?
#
loop_
_entity_poly.entity_id
_entity_poly.type
_entity_poly.pdbx_seq_one_letter_code
_entity_poly.pdbx_strand_id
1 'polypeptide(L)'
;KELFFKLLEDAFLLDLRAATLLEKADGSESEMALSLNRYIGKSILPALIKRSSFYSEAESNAPLLDATLHTVYRLSKCKILTKGQRENVSDFFVALTREMQPAMLIALLRKLTIDVSKLSEYSTVALRLLTLHYERCGKYYGASAATAGTATEEEKRLT
;
A
#
# COMPACT_ATOMS: atom_id res chain seq x y z
N LYS A 1 3.28 -19.76 4.64
CA LYS A 1 3.38 -18.34 5.06
C LYS A 1 4.80 -17.81 4.85
N GLU A 2 5.83 -18.45 5.43
CA GLU A 2 7.24 -18.06 5.23
C GLU A 2 7.66 -18.01 3.77
N LEU A 3 7.32 -19.03 2.97
CA LEU A 3 7.59 -19.03 1.52
C LEU A 3 6.98 -17.81 0.80
N PHE A 4 5.81 -17.34 1.24
CA PHE A 4 5.18 -16.16 0.64
C PHE A 4 5.96 -14.90 0.95
N PHE A 5 6.38 -14.70 2.21
CA PHE A 5 7.20 -13.54 2.58
C PHE A 5 8.58 -13.58 1.93
N LYS A 6 9.19 -14.76 1.83
CA LYS A 6 10.44 -14.94 1.09
C LYS A 6 10.30 -14.60 -0.39
N LEU A 7 9.21 -15.05 -1.03
CA LEU A 7 8.93 -14.69 -2.43
C LEU A 7 8.62 -13.20 -2.60
N LEU A 8 7.96 -12.59 -1.61
CA LEU A 8 7.71 -11.16 -1.58
C LEU A 8 9.03 -10.37 -1.53
N GLU A 9 9.96 -10.78 -0.67
CA GLU A 9 11.26 -10.14 -0.50
C GLU A 9 12.19 -10.37 -1.69
N ASP A 10 12.38 -11.63 -2.10
CA ASP A 10 13.39 -12.03 -3.07
C ASP A 10 12.96 -11.80 -4.53
N ALA A 11 11.66 -11.63 -4.80
CA ALA A 11 11.15 -11.47 -6.17
C ALA A 11 10.17 -10.31 -6.31
N PHE A 12 9.00 -10.38 -5.69
CA PHE A 12 7.91 -9.45 -6.01
C PHE A 12 8.25 -8.00 -5.69
N LEU A 13 8.95 -7.74 -4.58
CA LEU A 13 9.37 -6.39 -4.23
C LEU A 13 10.40 -5.83 -5.22
N LEU A 14 11.29 -6.67 -5.75
CA LEU A 14 12.25 -6.27 -6.78
C LEU A 14 11.53 -5.90 -8.08
N ASP A 15 10.55 -6.70 -8.50
CA ASP A 15 9.73 -6.43 -9.69
C ASP A 15 8.93 -5.13 -9.55
N LEU A 16 8.31 -4.91 -8.39
CA LEU A 16 7.58 -3.67 -8.07
C LEU A 16 8.51 -2.46 -8.11
N ARG A 17 9.73 -2.57 -7.57
CA ARG A 17 10.72 -1.49 -7.62
C ARG A 17 11.17 -1.22 -9.05
N ALA A 18 11.46 -2.26 -9.83
CA ALA A 18 11.85 -2.14 -11.23
C ALA A 18 10.78 -1.39 -12.04
N ALA A 19 9.49 -1.68 -11.81
CA ALA A 19 8.40 -0.97 -12.48
C ALA A 19 8.39 0.53 -12.15
N THR A 20 8.70 0.93 -10.91
CA THR A 20 8.82 2.34 -10.54
C THR A 20 10.06 3.04 -11.09
N LEU A 21 11.09 2.29 -11.50
CA LEU A 21 12.33 2.84 -12.06
C LEU A 21 12.28 2.96 -13.58
N LEU A 22 11.51 2.09 -14.24
CA LEU A 22 11.33 2.09 -15.69
C LEU A 22 10.41 3.21 -16.18
N GLU A 23 9.75 3.94 -15.28
CA GLU A 23 8.98 5.14 -15.63
C GLU A 23 9.94 6.26 -16.05
N LYS A 24 9.89 6.63 -17.32
CA LYS A 24 10.66 7.75 -17.85
C LYS A 24 9.93 9.08 -17.57
N ALA A 25 10.71 10.11 -17.25
CA ALA A 25 10.19 11.44 -16.92
C ALA A 25 9.42 12.11 -18.08
N ASP A 26 9.67 11.69 -19.32
CA ASP A 26 8.99 12.16 -20.52
C ASP A 26 7.65 11.45 -20.80
N GLY A 27 7.26 10.47 -19.96
CA GLY A 27 6.05 9.68 -20.16
C GLY A 27 6.11 8.73 -21.35
N SER A 28 7.29 8.52 -21.95
CA SER A 28 7.44 7.59 -23.06
C SER A 28 7.27 6.14 -22.60
N GLU A 29 6.48 5.39 -23.37
CA GLU A 29 6.18 3.99 -23.07
C GLU A 29 7.32 3.10 -23.53
N SER A 30 7.94 2.37 -22.59
CA SER A 30 8.83 1.26 -22.92
C SER A 30 8.01 -0.04 -22.97
N GLU A 31 8.20 -0.85 -24.01
CA GLU A 31 7.56 -2.18 -24.12
C GLU A 31 7.86 -3.06 -22.90
N MET A 32 9.07 -2.92 -22.35
CA MET A 32 9.46 -3.59 -21.11
C MET A 32 8.65 -3.08 -19.91
N ALA A 33 8.47 -1.76 -19.78
CA ALA A 33 7.66 -1.17 -18.71
C ALA A 33 6.19 -1.58 -18.79
N LEU A 34 5.61 -1.59 -20.00
CA LEU A 34 4.23 -2.06 -20.23
C LEU A 34 4.07 -3.54 -19.88
N SER A 35 5.01 -4.37 -20.31
CA SER A 35 5.00 -5.82 -20.03
C SER A 35 5.11 -6.09 -18.53
N LEU A 36 6.00 -5.38 -17.84
CA LEU A 36 6.17 -5.50 -16.40
C LEU A 36 4.91 -5.04 -15.64
N ASN A 37 4.32 -3.91 -16.04
CA ASN A 37 3.06 -3.45 -15.44
C ASN A 37 1.91 -4.44 -15.66
N ARG A 38 1.83 -5.10 -16.83
CA ARG A 38 0.84 -6.16 -17.09
C ARG A 38 1.06 -7.35 -16.18
N TYR A 39 2.30 -7.79 -15.99
CA TYR A 39 2.64 -8.88 -15.07
C TYR A 39 2.28 -8.53 -13.62
N ILE A 40 2.65 -7.35 -13.14
CA ILE A 40 2.29 -6.86 -11.80
C ILE A 40 0.78 -6.84 -11.61
N GLY A 41 0.05 -6.24 -12.56
CA GLY A 41 -1.40 -6.12 -12.49
C GLY A 41 -2.13 -7.46 -12.56
N LYS A 42 -1.68 -8.41 -13.39
CA LYS A 42 -2.39 -9.68 -13.60
C LYS A 42 -1.96 -10.81 -12.65
N SER A 43 -0.75 -10.74 -12.10
CA SER A 43 -0.17 -11.86 -11.33
C SER A 43 0.20 -11.44 -9.92
N ILE A 44 1.05 -10.43 -9.76
CA ILE A 44 1.57 -10.04 -8.44
C ILE A 44 0.45 -9.50 -7.55
N LEU A 45 -0.24 -8.42 -7.97
CA LEU A 45 -1.28 -7.80 -7.13
C LEU A 45 -2.41 -8.79 -6.78
N PRO A 46 -2.97 -9.58 -7.71
CA PRO A 46 -3.95 -10.60 -7.37
C PRO A 46 -3.42 -11.66 -6.40
N ALA A 47 -2.16 -12.07 -6.51
CA ALA A 47 -1.55 -13.01 -5.57
C ALA A 47 -1.41 -12.41 -4.16
N LEU A 48 -0.99 -11.14 -4.08
CA LEU A 48 -0.89 -10.39 -2.83
C LEU A 48 -2.26 -10.17 -2.16
N ILE A 49 -3.31 -9.89 -2.96
CA ILE A 49 -4.69 -9.75 -2.48
C ILE A 49 -5.21 -11.09 -1.97
N LYS A 50 -5.05 -12.16 -2.76
CA LYS A 50 -5.56 -13.50 -2.42
C LYS A 50 -4.95 -14.07 -1.13
N ARG A 51 -3.75 -13.62 -0.76
CA ARG A 51 -3.04 -14.03 0.46
C ARG A 51 -3.09 -12.97 1.57
N SER A 52 -4.06 -12.07 1.53
CA SER A 52 -4.17 -10.97 2.48
C SER A 52 -4.26 -11.43 3.94
N SER A 53 -4.85 -12.61 4.19
CA SER A 53 -4.93 -13.22 5.52
C SER A 53 -3.56 -13.42 6.20
N PHE A 54 -2.46 -13.45 5.44
CA PHE A 54 -1.12 -13.60 6.02
C PHE A 54 -0.60 -12.30 6.66
N TYR A 55 -1.20 -11.14 6.36
CA TYR A 55 -0.76 -9.84 6.85
C TYR A 55 -1.15 -9.57 8.30
N SER A 56 -2.21 -10.21 8.81
CA SER A 56 -2.68 -10.04 10.20
C SER A 56 -1.67 -10.53 11.24
N GLU A 57 -0.84 -11.49 10.86
CA GLU A 57 0.17 -12.12 11.71
C GLU A 57 1.60 -11.86 11.19
N ALA A 58 1.83 -10.71 10.56
CA ALA A 58 3.09 -10.40 9.86
C ALA A 58 4.01 -9.46 10.64
N GLU A 59 3.90 -9.38 11.97
CA GLU A 59 4.69 -8.48 12.82
C GLU A 59 6.20 -8.63 12.59
N SER A 60 6.69 -9.87 12.47
CA SER A 60 8.10 -10.14 12.17
C SER A 60 8.55 -9.67 10.78
N ASN A 61 7.60 -9.47 9.85
CA ASN A 61 7.83 -9.02 8.48
C ASN A 61 7.33 -7.58 8.27
N ALA A 62 7.09 -6.81 9.34
CA ALA A 62 6.58 -5.45 9.25
C ALA A 62 7.43 -4.53 8.34
N PRO A 63 8.78 -4.56 8.39
CA PRO A 63 9.60 -3.73 7.50
C PRO A 63 9.43 -4.09 6.01
N LEU A 64 9.26 -5.38 5.71
CA LEU A 64 9.06 -5.86 4.35
C LEU A 64 7.69 -5.43 3.81
N LEU A 65 6.64 -5.53 4.63
CA LEU A 65 5.31 -5.08 4.26
C LEU A 65 5.25 -3.57 4.07
N ASP A 66 5.91 -2.79 4.93
CA ASP A 66 6.01 -1.33 4.77
C ASP A 66 6.72 -0.95 3.45
N ALA A 67 7.84 -1.61 3.15
CA ALA A 67 8.55 -1.40 1.90
C ALA A 67 7.69 -1.75 0.67
N THR A 68 6.92 -2.84 0.75
CA THR A 68 5.99 -3.27 -0.30
C THR A 68 4.88 -2.24 -0.49
N LEU A 69 4.24 -1.85 0.59
CA LEU A 69 3.16 -0.86 0.63
C LEU A 69 3.61 0.48 0.03
N HIS A 70 4.79 0.97 0.43
CA HIS A 70 5.38 2.18 -0.11
C HIS A 70 5.70 2.07 -1.60
N THR A 71 6.16 0.91 -2.06
CA THR A 71 6.49 0.70 -3.47
C THR A 71 5.23 0.63 -4.32
N VAL A 72 4.19 -0.09 -3.87
CA VAL A 72 2.89 -0.14 -4.57
C VAL A 72 2.21 1.24 -4.58
N TYR A 73 2.39 2.04 -3.52
CA TYR A 73 1.86 3.41 -3.50
C TYR A 73 2.61 4.34 -4.45
N ARG A 74 3.92 4.16 -4.61
CA ARG A 74 4.65 4.85 -5.69
C ARG A 74 4.14 4.39 -7.06
N LEU A 75 3.91 3.09 -7.24
CA LEU A 75 3.37 2.52 -8.47
C LEU A 75 1.99 3.10 -8.82
N SER A 76 1.12 3.35 -7.83
CA SER A 76 -0.20 3.96 -8.05
C SER A 76 -0.12 5.37 -8.65
N LYS A 77 1.05 6.03 -8.52
CA LYS A 77 1.32 7.35 -9.08
C LYS A 77 1.93 7.30 -10.47
N CYS A 78 2.33 6.13 -10.97
CA CYS A 78 2.89 6.02 -12.30
C CYS A 78 1.83 6.32 -13.36
N LYS A 79 2.15 7.20 -14.32
CA LYS A 79 1.20 7.66 -15.34
C LYS A 79 0.82 6.55 -16.33
N ILE A 80 1.77 5.66 -16.58
CA ILE A 80 1.67 4.54 -17.53
C ILE A 80 0.70 3.41 -17.09
N LEU A 81 0.14 3.47 -15.87
CA LEU A 81 -0.84 2.48 -15.43
C LEU A 81 -2.21 2.69 -16.09
N THR A 82 -2.72 1.62 -16.69
CA THR A 82 -4.10 1.53 -17.20
C THR A 82 -5.12 1.57 -16.07
N LYS A 83 -6.38 1.90 -16.40
CA LYS A 83 -7.49 1.94 -15.43
C LYS A 83 -7.61 0.63 -14.61
N GLY A 84 -7.61 -0.53 -15.27
CA GLY A 84 -7.73 -1.82 -14.59
C GLY A 84 -6.55 -2.15 -13.67
N GLN A 85 -5.33 -1.69 -14.00
CA GLN A 85 -4.19 -1.84 -13.10
C GLN A 85 -4.31 -0.95 -11.87
N ARG A 86 -4.83 0.27 -12.03
CA ARG A 86 -5.10 1.17 -10.90
C ARG A 86 -6.19 0.61 -9.98
N GLU A 87 -7.19 -0.07 -10.55
CA GLU A 87 -8.20 -0.82 -9.77
C GLU A 87 -7.55 -1.95 -8.95
N ASN A 88 -6.68 -2.77 -9.55
CA ASN A 88 -5.96 -3.82 -8.82
C ASN A 88 -5.06 -3.27 -7.70
N VAL A 89 -4.44 -2.10 -7.91
CA VAL A 89 -3.67 -1.41 -6.87
C VAL A 89 -4.58 -0.94 -5.74
N SER A 90 -5.75 -0.39 -6.07
CA SER A 90 -6.76 -0.01 -5.07
C SER A 90 -7.27 -1.21 -4.28
N ASP A 91 -7.52 -2.35 -4.92
CA ASP A 91 -8.00 -3.56 -4.25
C ASP A 91 -6.93 -4.17 -3.34
N PHE A 92 -5.66 -4.11 -3.74
CA PHE A 92 -4.53 -4.47 -2.88
C PHE A 92 -4.51 -3.63 -1.60
N PHE A 93 -4.66 -2.32 -1.77
CA PHE A 93 -4.72 -1.39 -0.65
C PHE A 93 -5.89 -1.67 0.30
N VAL A 94 -7.08 -1.97 -0.23
CA VAL A 94 -8.27 -2.34 0.56
C VAL A 94 -8.03 -3.65 1.32
N ALA A 95 -7.47 -4.67 0.66
CA ALA A 95 -7.20 -5.95 1.29
C ALA A 95 -6.17 -5.83 2.42
N LEU A 96 -5.16 -4.99 2.21
CA LEU A 96 -4.11 -4.74 3.19
C LEU A 96 -4.63 -3.93 4.37
N THR A 97 -5.37 -2.84 4.13
CA THR A 97 -6.01 -2.07 5.20
C THR A 97 -7.10 -2.85 5.91
N ARG A 98 -7.59 -3.97 5.38
CA ARG A 98 -8.52 -4.86 6.09
C ARG A 98 -7.82 -5.81 7.05
N GLU A 99 -6.65 -6.33 6.68
CA GLU A 99 -5.98 -7.43 7.40
C GLU A 99 -4.85 -6.95 8.34
N MET A 100 -4.16 -5.85 8.01
CA MET A 100 -3.04 -5.37 8.83
C MET A 100 -3.50 -4.67 10.11
N GLN A 101 -2.71 -4.84 11.18
CA GLN A 101 -2.92 -4.11 12.43
C GLN A 101 -2.75 -2.59 12.20
N PRO A 102 -3.53 -1.74 12.90
CA PRO A 102 -3.45 -0.29 12.71
C PRO A 102 -2.05 0.30 12.90
N ALA A 103 -1.28 -0.22 13.87
CA ALA A 103 0.07 0.24 14.16
C ALA A 103 1.03 0.11 12.96
N MET A 104 0.86 -0.95 12.15
CA MET A 104 1.69 -1.18 10.97
C MET A 104 1.35 -0.24 9.79
N LEU A 105 0.22 0.47 9.85
CA LEU A 105 -0.23 1.39 8.79
C LEU A 105 0.18 2.85 9.06
N ILE A 106 0.64 3.17 10.27
CA ILE A 106 0.92 4.56 10.70
C ILE A 106 1.93 5.25 9.78
N ALA A 107 3.00 4.55 9.38
CA ALA A 107 4.02 5.11 8.50
C ALA A 107 3.44 5.54 7.15
N LEU A 108 2.54 4.74 6.58
CA LEU A 108 1.84 5.08 5.34
C LEU A 108 0.88 6.25 5.56
N LEU A 109 0.07 6.23 6.63
CA LEU A 109 -0.90 7.30 6.91
C LEU A 109 -0.23 8.67 6.96
N ARG A 110 0.91 8.78 7.66
CA ARG A 110 1.72 10.01 7.70
C ARG A 110 2.05 10.53 6.30
N LYS A 111 2.40 9.63 5.39
CA LYS A 111 2.73 9.98 3.99
C LYS A 111 1.49 10.35 3.17
N LEU A 112 0.39 9.62 3.35
CA LEU A 112 -0.89 9.91 2.69
C LEU A 112 -1.41 11.29 3.10
N THR A 113 -1.34 11.66 4.38
CA THR A 113 -1.74 12.99 4.86
C THR A 113 -0.94 14.11 4.20
N ILE A 114 0.37 13.92 4.00
CA ILE A 114 1.24 14.88 3.28
C ILE A 114 0.88 14.96 1.79
N ASP A 115 0.52 13.84 1.16
CA ASP A 115 0.14 13.86 -0.26
C ASP A 115 -1.25 14.48 -0.49
N VAL A 116 -2.19 14.25 0.44
CA VAL A 116 -3.53 14.87 0.41
C VAL A 116 -3.43 16.38 0.56
N SER A 117 -2.56 16.89 1.44
CA SER A 117 -2.37 18.33 1.63
C SER A 117 -1.81 19.04 0.38
N LYS A 118 -1.22 18.29 -0.56
CA LYS A 118 -0.73 18.80 -1.85
C LYS A 118 -1.78 18.78 -2.97
N LEU A 119 -3.00 18.28 -2.73
CA LEU A 119 -4.12 18.27 -3.70
C LEU A 119 -3.73 17.77 -5.12
N SER A 120 -2.95 16.69 -5.18
CA SER A 120 -2.53 16.10 -6.46
C SER A 120 -3.62 15.22 -7.08
N GLU A 121 -3.48 14.89 -8.38
CA GLU A 121 -4.34 13.92 -9.08
C GLU A 121 -4.37 12.52 -8.41
N TYR A 122 -3.39 12.22 -7.55
CA TYR A 122 -3.27 10.96 -6.81
C TYR A 122 -3.95 11.01 -5.43
N SER A 123 -4.46 12.17 -5.01
CA SER A 123 -5.12 12.35 -3.72
C SER A 123 -6.38 11.50 -3.58
N THR A 124 -7.04 11.10 -4.67
CA THR A 124 -8.25 10.25 -4.62
C THR A 124 -7.97 8.86 -4.02
N VAL A 125 -6.84 8.24 -4.38
CA VAL A 125 -6.47 6.92 -3.83
C VAL A 125 -6.06 7.06 -2.36
N ALA A 126 -5.30 8.12 -2.06
CA ALA A 126 -4.88 8.43 -0.68
C ALA A 126 -6.09 8.71 0.23
N LEU A 127 -7.05 9.52 -0.22
CA LEU A 127 -8.29 9.81 0.50
C LEU A 127 -9.11 8.54 0.72
N ARG A 128 -9.29 7.71 -0.32
CA ARG A 128 -10.02 6.45 -0.19
C ARG A 128 -9.39 5.51 0.84
N LEU A 129 -8.06 5.42 0.82
CA LEU A 129 -7.28 4.66 1.80
C LEU A 129 -7.46 5.17 3.23
N LEU A 130 -7.36 6.49 3.40
CA LEU A 130 -7.57 7.15 4.70
C LEU A 130 -8.99 6.90 5.21
N THR A 131 -10.01 7.10 4.37
CA THR A 131 -11.41 6.85 4.73
C THR A 131 -11.62 5.40 5.19
N LEU A 132 -11.17 4.43 4.40
CA LEU A 132 -11.31 3.00 4.74
C LEU A 132 -10.60 2.64 6.05
N HIS A 133 -9.40 3.20 6.26
CA HIS A 133 -8.65 2.98 7.48
C HIS A 133 -9.37 3.58 8.69
N TYR A 134 -9.83 4.82 8.60
CA TYR A 134 -10.51 5.48 9.72
C TYR A 134 -11.89 4.86 10.04
N GLU A 135 -12.66 4.45 9.03
CA GLU A 135 -13.92 3.72 9.23
C GLU A 135 -13.70 2.40 9.99
N ARG A 136 -12.66 1.64 9.62
CA ARG A 136 -12.32 0.38 10.29
C ARG A 136 -11.72 0.61 11.69
N CYS A 137 -10.84 1.60 11.81
CA CYS A 137 -10.01 1.83 12.99
C CYS A 137 -10.61 2.88 13.94
N GLY A 138 -11.88 3.27 13.79
CA GLY A 138 -12.51 4.29 14.63
C GLY A 138 -12.42 3.99 16.14
N LYS A 139 -12.42 2.72 16.55
CA LYS A 139 -12.19 2.30 17.94
C LYS A 139 -10.72 2.42 18.39
N TYR A 140 -9.77 2.23 17.48
CA TYR A 140 -8.33 2.40 17.74
C TYR A 140 -7.99 3.86 18.03
N TYR A 141 -8.57 4.80 17.26
CA TYR A 141 -8.35 6.24 17.43
C TYR A 141 -9.28 6.91 18.44
N GLY A 142 -10.50 6.39 18.63
CA GLY A 142 -11.52 6.97 19.51
C GLY A 142 -11.47 6.51 20.97
N ALA A 143 -10.66 5.51 21.32
CA ALA A 143 -10.53 5.04 22.69
C ALA A 143 -9.51 5.87 23.51
N SER A 144 -9.77 6.01 24.81
CA SER A 144 -8.85 6.66 25.76
C SER A 144 -7.51 5.93 25.77
N ALA A 145 -6.40 6.68 25.76
CA ALA A 145 -5.01 6.20 25.61
C ALA A 145 -4.53 5.23 26.71
N ALA A 146 -5.40 4.89 27.66
CA ALA A 146 -5.14 3.99 28.78
C ALA A 146 -5.33 2.50 28.46
N THR A 147 -5.77 2.14 27.25
CA THR A 147 -5.99 0.73 26.86
C THR A 147 -4.88 0.23 25.95
N ALA A 148 -4.27 -0.91 26.25
CA ALA A 148 -3.29 -1.53 25.35
C ALA A 148 -3.95 -1.81 23.98
N GLY A 149 -3.35 -1.32 22.89
CA GLY A 149 -3.91 -1.42 21.54
C GLY A 149 -4.73 -0.21 21.06
N THR A 150 -4.59 0.96 21.69
CA THR A 150 -5.17 2.23 21.22
C THR A 150 -4.11 3.17 20.63
N ALA A 151 -4.53 4.05 19.73
CA ALA A 151 -3.66 5.04 19.09
C ALA A 151 -2.97 5.94 20.13
N THR A 152 -1.68 6.22 19.90
CA THR A 152 -0.96 7.23 20.68
C THR A 152 -1.54 8.63 20.43
N GLU A 153 -1.32 9.58 21.35
CA GLU A 153 -1.80 10.96 21.17
C GLU A 153 -1.20 11.66 19.92
N GLU A 154 -0.03 11.20 19.46
CA GLU A 154 0.57 11.67 18.22
C GLU A 154 -0.06 11.02 16.97
N GLU A 155 -0.48 9.75 17.08
CA GLU A 155 -1.25 9.07 16.02
C GLU A 155 -2.67 9.62 15.90
N LYS A 156 -3.30 10.02 17.00
CA LYS A 156 -4.62 10.69 16.97
C LYS A 156 -4.55 12.04 16.29
N ARG A 157 -3.46 12.79 16.44
CA ARG A 157 -3.24 14.08 15.75
C ARG A 157 -3.08 13.97 14.23
N LEU A 158 -2.95 12.76 13.67
CA LEU A 158 -2.95 12.53 12.23
C LEU A 158 -4.37 12.43 11.63
N THR A 159 -5.41 12.46 12.49
CA THR A 159 -6.84 12.51 12.13
C THR A 159 -7.29 13.97 12.05
#